data_AF-J5P607-F1
#
_entry.id   AF-J5P607-F1
#
_cell.length_a   1.000
_cell.length_b   1.000
_cell.length_c   1.000
_cell.angle_alpha   90.00
_cell.angle_beta   90.00
_cell.angle_gamma   90.00
#
_symmetry.space_group_name_H-M   'P 1'
#
loop_
_entity.id
_entity.type
_entity.pdbx_description
1 polymer ?
#
loop_
_entity_poly.entity_id
_entity_poly.type
_entity_poly.pdbx_seq_one_letter_code
_entity_poly.pdbx_strand_id
1 'polypeptide(L)'
;MILKQLYYYRPTKHIYQGISITSTLFLSAFLILGILTYGCSIYNLPLKNSGKFGVFYLDHINYLWVMANLVKSFKYVPQMSINWMGCSTVGLSSKFVLISFFAEFIDFLGRLIIPTSALFYEIPFNSTPFWVKLIQFVTLLIILCQVQYVYVGRKPRLPKGKL
;
A
#
# COMPACT_ATOMS: atom_id res chain seq x y z
N MET A 1 18.35 10.79 15.81
CA MET A 1 18.52 11.42 14.47
C MET A 1 17.18 11.65 13.76
N ILE A 2 16.28 10.66 13.70
CA ILE A 2 14.97 10.76 13.04
C ILE A 2 14.04 11.81 13.68
N LEU A 3 13.92 11.86 15.01
CA LEU A 3 13.09 12.88 15.69
C LEU A 3 13.53 14.31 15.39
N LYS A 4 14.84 14.55 15.28
CA LYS A 4 15.41 15.83 14.89
C LYS A 4 15.04 16.19 13.44
N GLN A 5 15.09 15.23 12.52
CA GLN A 5 14.63 15.42 11.13
C GLN A 5 13.13 15.74 11.08
N LEU A 6 12.30 15.05 11.86
CA LEU A 6 10.85 15.31 11.93
C LEU A 6 10.54 16.70 12.48
N TYR A 7 11.29 17.15 13.49
CA TYR A 7 11.14 18.50 14.06
C TYR A 7 11.44 19.59 13.02
N TYR A 8 12.57 19.48 12.30
CA TYR A 8 12.92 20.43 11.23
C TYR A 8 12.03 20.31 9.98
N TYR A 9 11.39 19.17 9.76
CA TYR A 9 10.48 18.95 8.65
C TYR A 9 9.14 19.67 8.84
N ARG A 10 8.66 19.77 10.08
CA ARG A 10 7.37 20.40 10.45
C ARG A 10 7.14 21.80 9.84
N PRO A 11 8.10 22.75 9.88
CA PRO A 11 7.95 24.07 9.25
C PRO A 11 8.09 24.07 7.72
N THR A 12 8.52 22.96 7.11
CA THR A 12 8.68 22.82 5.64
C THR A 12 7.47 22.18 4.96
N LYS A 13 6.41 21.93 5.74
CA LYS A 13 5.22 21.23 5.31
C LYS A 13 4.49 21.96 4.18
N HIS A 14 4.16 21.23 3.13
CA HIS A 14 3.36 21.70 1.99
C HIS A 14 1.91 21.98 2.41
N ILE A 15 1.22 22.90 1.73
CA ILE A 15 -0.22 23.19 1.99
C ILE A 15 -1.07 21.90 1.94
N TYR A 16 -0.74 20.99 1.01
CA TYR A 16 -1.47 19.72 0.84
C TYR A 16 -0.85 18.52 1.54
N GLN A 17 0.27 18.69 2.26
CA GLN A 17 0.74 17.62 3.13
C GLN A 17 -0.20 17.58 4.34
N GLY A 18 -0.88 16.46 4.59
CA GLY A 18 -1.89 16.40 5.63
C GLY A 18 -2.52 15.01 5.72
N ILE A 19 -3.43 14.84 6.67
CA ILE A 19 -4.24 13.61 6.74
C ILE A 19 -5.25 13.70 5.61
N SER A 20 -5.15 12.77 4.65
CA SER A 20 -6.11 12.68 3.55
C SER A 20 -7.43 12.14 4.09
N ILE A 21 -8.48 12.97 4.05
CA ILE A 21 -9.84 12.59 4.49
C ILE A 21 -10.29 11.32 3.75
N THR A 22 -10.02 11.21 2.45
CA THR A 22 -10.40 10.03 1.66
C THR A 22 -9.67 8.77 2.13
N SER A 23 -8.37 8.88 2.44
CA SER A 23 -7.60 7.77 3.01
C SER A 23 -8.10 7.38 4.40
N THR A 24 -8.43 8.37 5.24
CA THR A 24 -8.99 8.13 6.58
C THR A 24 -10.35 7.43 6.50
N LEU A 25 -11.26 7.88 5.63
CA LEU A 25 -12.56 7.24 5.43
C LEU A 25 -12.37 5.79 4.96
N PHE A 26 -11.50 5.57 3.98
CA PHE A 26 -11.22 4.24 3.44
C PHE A 26 -10.64 3.29 4.50
N LEU A 27 -9.65 3.74 5.28
CA LEU A 27 -9.09 2.95 6.38
C LEU A 27 -10.10 2.69 7.50
N SER A 28 -10.95 3.68 7.81
CA SER A 28 -11.99 3.52 8.82
C SER A 28 -13.04 2.49 8.41
N ALA A 29 -13.40 2.43 7.13
CA ALA A 29 -14.32 1.42 6.60
C ALA A 29 -13.74 0.00 6.78
N PHE A 30 -12.46 -0.21 6.48
CA PHE A 30 -11.81 -1.51 6.72
C PHE A 30 -11.73 -1.86 8.20
N LEU A 31 -11.47 -0.89 9.07
CA LEU A 31 -11.46 -1.12 10.51
C LEU A 31 -12.83 -1.58 11.01
N ILE A 32 -13.90 -0.90 10.59
CA ILE A 32 -15.29 -1.27 10.94
C ILE A 32 -15.61 -2.67 10.43
N LEU A 33 -15.29 -2.98 9.17
CA LEU A 33 -15.51 -4.31 8.60
C LEU A 33 -14.68 -5.39 9.32
N GLY A 34 -13.45 -5.08 9.72
CA GLY A 34 -12.60 -5.98 10.50
C GLY A 34 -13.21 -6.32 11.86
N ILE A 35 -13.70 -5.31 12.59
CA ILE A 35 -14.38 -5.51 13.88
C ILE A 35 -15.68 -6.30 13.71
N LEU A 36 -16.48 -5.97 12.69
CA LEU A 36 -17.74 -6.66 12.42
C LEU A 36 -17.53 -8.14 12.07
N THR A 37 -16.59 -8.43 11.17
CA THR A 37 -16.28 -9.81 10.77
C THR A 37 -15.67 -10.61 11.91
N TYR A 38 -14.82 -9.99 12.74
CA TYR A 38 -14.30 -10.59 13.96
C TYR A 38 -15.45 -10.97 14.91
N GLY A 39 -16.31 -10.01 15.24
CA GLY A 39 -17.47 -10.22 16.12
C GLY A 39 -18.40 -11.31 15.60
N CYS A 40 -18.65 -11.37 14.28
CA CYS A 40 -19.43 -12.45 13.69
C CYS A 40 -18.73 -13.80 13.85
N SER A 41 -17.42 -13.87 13.63
CA SER A 41 -16.68 -15.13 13.68
C SER A 41 -16.58 -15.77 15.07
N ILE A 42 -16.55 -14.96 16.14
CA ILE A 42 -16.38 -15.45 17.51
C ILE A 42 -17.69 -15.67 18.27
N TYR A 43 -18.82 -15.13 17.79
CA TYR A 43 -20.05 -15.03 18.56
C TYR A 43 -20.56 -16.35 19.16
N ASN A 44 -20.39 -17.47 18.45
CA ASN A 44 -20.83 -18.79 18.92
C ASN A 44 -19.67 -19.68 19.39
N LEU A 45 -18.41 -19.22 19.34
CA LEU A 45 -17.26 -20.00 19.79
C LEU A 45 -17.15 -19.95 21.32
N PRO A 46 -16.76 -21.06 21.99
CA PRO A 46 -16.40 -22.38 21.43
C PRO A 46 -17.58 -23.35 21.27
N LEU A 47 -18.81 -22.94 21.58
CA LEU A 47 -19.98 -23.81 21.67
C LEU A 47 -20.42 -24.40 20.31
N LYS A 48 -20.14 -23.70 19.21
CA LYS A 48 -20.38 -24.15 17.83
C LYS A 48 -19.16 -23.90 16.96
N ASN A 49 -19.00 -24.73 15.93
CA ASN A 49 -17.89 -24.62 14.98
C ASN A 49 -17.99 -23.40 14.04
N SER A 50 -19.14 -22.74 13.96
CA SER A 50 -19.36 -21.57 13.10
C SER A 50 -19.85 -20.37 13.91
N GLY A 51 -19.38 -19.18 13.54
CA GLY A 51 -19.83 -17.91 14.09
C GLY A 51 -21.24 -17.53 13.65
N LYS A 52 -21.63 -16.29 13.94
CA LYS A 52 -22.91 -15.72 13.50
C LYS A 52 -22.93 -15.65 11.97
N PHE A 53 -24.09 -15.94 11.37
CA PHE A 53 -24.29 -16.01 9.92
C PHE A 53 -23.41 -17.03 9.20
N GLY A 54 -22.84 -18.02 9.91
CA GLY A 54 -21.98 -19.05 9.32
C GLY A 54 -20.55 -18.59 9.05
N VAL A 55 -20.14 -17.42 9.51
CA VAL A 55 -18.77 -16.91 9.36
C VAL A 55 -17.83 -17.70 10.25
N PHE A 56 -16.85 -18.39 9.67
CA PHE A 56 -15.79 -19.06 10.41
C PHE A 56 -14.69 -18.06 10.79
N TYR A 57 -13.94 -18.37 11.85
CA TYR A 57 -12.75 -17.57 12.20
C TYR A 57 -11.73 -17.51 11.05
N LEU A 58 -11.58 -18.61 10.31
CA LEU A 58 -10.74 -18.65 9.10
C LEU A 58 -11.24 -17.70 8.01
N ASP A 59 -12.56 -17.51 7.86
CA ASP A 59 -13.10 -16.55 6.91
C ASP A 59 -12.74 -15.12 7.29
N HIS A 60 -12.81 -14.78 8.59
CA HIS A 60 -12.38 -13.48 9.09
C HIS A 60 -10.89 -13.21 8.77
N ILE A 61 -10.01 -14.20 9.00
CA ILE A 61 -8.59 -14.08 8.63
C ILE A 61 -8.43 -13.88 7.11
N ASN A 62 -9.21 -14.58 6.29
CA ASN A 62 -9.19 -14.42 4.84
C ASN A 62 -9.66 -13.01 4.42
N TYR A 63 -10.73 -12.48 5.03
CA TYR A 63 -11.19 -11.11 4.78
C TYR A 63 -10.12 -10.07 5.12
N LEU A 64 -9.44 -10.22 6.27
CA LEU A 64 -8.32 -9.36 6.63
C LEU A 64 -7.17 -9.45 5.61
N TRP A 65 -6.85 -10.65 5.15
CA TRP A 65 -5.82 -10.86 4.13
C TRP A 65 -6.19 -10.20 2.79
N VAL A 66 -7.44 -10.31 2.35
CA VAL A 66 -7.92 -9.63 1.12
C VAL A 66 -7.85 -8.10 1.27
N MET A 67 -8.33 -7.55 2.39
CA MET A 67 -8.26 -6.11 2.66
C MET A 67 -6.81 -5.61 2.70
N ALA A 68 -5.91 -6.34 3.35
CA ALA A 68 -4.49 -6.01 3.40
C ALA A 68 -3.84 -5.98 2.01
N ASN A 69 -4.17 -6.95 1.15
CA ASN A 69 -3.69 -6.98 -0.23
C ASN A 69 -4.24 -5.81 -1.07
N LEU A 70 -5.48 -5.40 -0.84
CA LEU A 70 -6.08 -4.24 -1.49
C LEU A 70 -5.43 -2.93 -1.05
N VAL A 71 -5.11 -2.74 0.23
CA VAL A 71 -4.33 -1.57 0.66
C VAL A 71 -2.92 -1.62 0.07
N LYS A 72 -2.31 -2.81 0.07
CA LYS A 72 -0.95 -3.03 -0.43
C LYS A 72 -0.81 -2.70 -1.92
N SER A 73 -1.81 -2.97 -2.76
CA SER A 73 -1.74 -2.67 -4.20
C SER A 73 -1.54 -1.18 -4.48
N PHE A 74 -2.03 -0.29 -3.61
CA PHE A 74 -1.91 1.16 -3.77
C PHE A 74 -0.72 1.79 -3.03
N LYS A 75 0.24 0.98 -2.54
CA LYS A 75 1.41 1.44 -1.77
C LYS A 75 2.17 2.61 -2.41
N TYR A 76 2.32 2.62 -3.74
CA TYR A 76 3.08 3.64 -4.47
C TYR A 76 2.24 4.84 -4.93
N VAL A 77 0.91 4.75 -4.86
CA VAL A 77 0.02 5.83 -5.30
C VAL A 77 0.24 7.14 -4.54
N PRO A 78 0.42 7.16 -3.20
CA PRO A 78 0.70 8.40 -2.49
C PRO A 78 1.94 9.13 -3.02
N GLN A 79 3.02 8.40 -3.31
CA GLN A 79 4.24 9.00 -3.87
C GLN A 79 4.03 9.53 -5.29
N MET A 80 3.33 8.76 -6.13
CA MET A 80 2.96 9.16 -7.49
C MET A 80 2.13 10.45 -7.48
N SER A 81 1.16 10.55 -6.57
CA SER A 81 0.31 11.73 -6.39
C SER A 81 1.11 12.94 -5.92
N ILE A 82 2.02 12.77 -4.95
CA ILE A 82 2.89 13.87 -4.49
C ILE A 82 3.78 14.38 -5.62
N ASN A 83 4.36 13.48 -6.42
CA ASN A 83 5.19 13.86 -7.56
C ASN A 83 4.38 14.68 -8.59
N TRP A 84 3.13 14.27 -8.84
CA TRP A 84 2.22 14.98 -9.73
C TRP A 84 1.84 16.36 -9.18
N MET A 85 1.38 16.43 -7.92
CA MET A 85 0.97 17.69 -7.28
C MET A 85 2.13 18.67 -7.14
N GLY A 86 3.33 18.16 -6.89
CA GLY A 86 4.54 18.96 -6.74
C GLY A 86 5.28 19.23 -8.04
N CYS A 87 4.82 18.68 -9.19
CA CYS A 87 5.50 18.71 -10.48
C CYS A 87 7.01 18.44 -10.38
N SER A 88 7.41 17.59 -9.44
CA SER A 88 8.80 17.36 -9.06
C SER A 88 8.96 16.05 -8.30
N THR A 89 10.15 15.45 -8.41
CA THR A 89 10.52 14.24 -7.66
C THR A 89 11.54 14.53 -6.57
N VAL A 90 11.60 15.79 -6.10
CA VAL A 90 12.54 16.22 -5.08
C VAL A 90 12.23 15.50 -3.75
N GLY A 91 13.21 14.82 -3.18
CA GLY A 91 13.07 14.01 -1.97
C GLY A 91 12.92 12.50 -2.25
N LEU A 92 12.71 12.11 -3.51
CA LEU A 92 12.74 10.70 -3.92
C LEU A 92 14.16 10.31 -4.34
N SER A 93 14.74 9.30 -3.68
CA SER A 93 16.05 8.77 -4.04
C SER A 93 15.97 7.89 -5.29
N SER A 94 16.78 8.18 -6.31
CA SER A 94 16.85 7.36 -7.53
C SER A 94 17.27 5.91 -7.25
N LYS A 95 18.19 5.70 -6.30
CA LYS A 95 18.60 4.37 -5.85
C LYS A 95 17.42 3.61 -5.24
N PHE A 96 16.59 4.28 -4.45
CA PHE A 96 15.40 3.66 -3.85
C PHE A 96 14.40 3.22 -4.92
N VAL A 97 14.16 4.04 -5.95
CA VAL A 97 13.24 3.71 -7.05
C VAL A 97 13.76 2.51 -7.83
N LEU A 98 15.06 2.47 -8.18
CA LEU A 98 15.66 1.35 -8.90
C LEU A 98 15.62 0.05 -8.09
N ILE A 99 16.01 0.08 -6.80
CA ILE A 99 15.94 -1.10 -5.93
C ILE A 99 14.50 -1.60 -5.81
N SER A 100 13.54 -0.69 -5.63
CA SER A 100 12.12 -1.05 -5.56
C SER A 100 11.63 -1.65 -6.88
N PHE A 101 12.07 -1.12 -8.03
CA PHE A 101 11.76 -1.67 -9.34
C PHE A 101 12.26 -3.11 -9.50
N PHE A 102 13.54 -3.35 -9.19
CA PHE A 102 14.11 -4.69 -9.28
C PHE A 102 13.42 -5.67 -8.34
N ALA A 103 13.12 -5.26 -7.10
CA ALA A 103 12.41 -6.09 -6.14
C ALA A 103 11.02 -6.50 -6.65
N GLU A 104 10.22 -5.53 -7.13
CA GLU A 104 8.89 -5.82 -7.67
C GLU A 104 8.95 -6.62 -8.96
N PHE A 105 9.96 -6.40 -9.81
CA PHE A 105 10.18 -7.17 -11.03
C PHE A 105 10.52 -8.64 -10.74
N ILE A 106 11.42 -8.91 -9.80
CA ILE A 106 11.79 -10.28 -9.40
C ILE A 106 10.57 -11.01 -8.81
N ASP A 107 9.80 -10.35 -7.94
CA ASP A 107 8.59 -10.92 -7.35
C ASP A 107 7.51 -11.18 -8.42
N PHE A 108 7.35 -10.26 -9.37
CA PHE A 108 6.45 -10.42 -10.51
C PHE A 108 6.84 -11.61 -11.39
N LEU A 109 8.12 -11.77 -11.73
CA LEU A 109 8.61 -12.93 -12.48
C LEU A 109 8.44 -14.24 -11.70
N GLY A 110 8.75 -14.23 -10.40
CA GLY A 110 8.55 -15.39 -9.53
C GLY A 110 7.11 -15.90 -9.57
N ARG A 111 6.13 -15.01 -9.70
CA ARG A 111 4.71 -15.39 -9.83
C ARG A 111 4.33 -16.00 -11.16
N LEU A 112 4.95 -15.57 -12.25
CA LEU A 112 4.69 -16.15 -13.56
C LEU A 112 5.18 -17.60 -13.66
N ILE A 113 6.14 -17.98 -12.80
CA ILE A 113 6.74 -19.31 -12.77
C ILE A 113 5.94 -20.27 -11.86
N ILE A 114 5.23 -19.76 -10.85
CA ILE A 114 4.42 -20.61 -9.95
C ILE A 114 3.20 -21.15 -10.71
N PRO A 115 3.00 -22.48 -10.77
CA PRO A 115 1.83 -23.08 -11.42
C PRO A 115 0.53 -22.61 -10.77
N THR A 116 -0.49 -22.31 -11.58
CA THR A 116 -1.83 -21.97 -11.09
C THR A 116 -2.52 -23.13 -10.36
N SER A 117 -2.03 -24.36 -10.55
CA SER A 117 -2.50 -25.58 -9.91
C SER A 117 -1.70 -25.98 -8.66
N ALA A 118 -0.79 -25.12 -8.18
CA ALA A 118 0.01 -25.40 -6.98
C ALA A 118 -0.89 -25.61 -5.76
N LEU A 119 -0.54 -26.58 -4.93
CA LEU A 119 -1.27 -26.86 -3.69
C LEU A 119 -1.03 -25.73 -2.68
N PHE A 120 -1.97 -25.50 -1.76
CA PHE A 120 -1.93 -24.34 -0.86
C PHE A 120 -0.65 -24.27 -0.01
N TYR A 121 -0.04 -25.42 0.30
CA TYR A 121 1.20 -25.51 1.08
C TYR A 121 2.48 -25.25 0.26
N GLU A 122 2.37 -25.28 -1.07
CA GLU A 122 3.46 -24.93 -2.00
C GLU A 122 3.53 -23.42 -2.24
N ILE A 123 2.46 -22.71 -1.90
CA ILE A 123 2.38 -21.25 -2.05
C ILE A 123 3.15 -20.60 -0.89
N PRO A 124 4.14 -19.73 -1.17
CA PRO A 124 4.86 -19.02 -0.14
C PRO A 124 3.91 -18.22 0.76
N PHE A 125 4.14 -18.23 2.07
CA PHE A 125 3.28 -17.54 3.05
C PHE A 125 3.15 -16.02 2.78
N ASN A 126 4.20 -15.40 2.24
CA ASN A 126 4.22 -13.98 1.88
C ASN A 126 3.68 -13.68 0.47
N SER A 127 3.05 -14.67 -0.17
CA SER A 127 2.50 -14.52 -1.51
C SER A 127 1.33 -13.54 -1.53
N THR A 128 1.38 -12.56 -2.42
CA THR A 128 0.33 -11.57 -2.70
C THR A 128 -0.34 -11.84 -4.04
N PRO A 129 -1.65 -11.73 -4.23
CA PRO A 129 -2.27 -11.96 -5.54
C PRO A 129 -1.59 -11.25 -6.73
N PHE A 130 -1.61 -11.87 -7.92
CA PHE A 130 -0.97 -11.32 -9.12
C PHE A 130 -1.38 -9.88 -9.43
N TRP A 131 -2.66 -9.54 -9.28
CA TRP A 131 -3.18 -8.19 -9.51
C TRP A 131 -2.55 -7.14 -8.58
N VAL A 132 -2.17 -7.50 -7.34
CA VAL A 132 -1.47 -6.60 -6.42
C VAL A 132 -0.13 -6.20 -7.02
N LYS A 133 0.62 -7.18 -7.52
CA LYS A 133 1.92 -6.97 -8.13
C LYS A 133 1.85 -6.23 -9.44
N LEU A 134 0.84 -6.51 -10.26
CA LEU A 134 0.60 -5.77 -11.50
C LEU A 134 0.38 -4.26 -11.22
N ILE A 135 -0.49 -3.91 -10.27
CA ILE A 135 -0.75 -2.51 -9.92
C ILE A 135 0.51 -1.85 -9.35
N GLN A 136 1.25 -2.53 -8.47
CA GLN A 136 2.51 -2.03 -7.91
C GLN A 136 3.56 -1.80 -8.99
N PHE A 137 3.70 -2.73 -9.94
CA PHE A 137 4.65 -2.63 -11.05
C PHE A 137 4.30 -1.46 -11.98
N VAL A 138 3.04 -1.33 -12.38
CA VAL A 138 2.56 -0.23 -13.24
C VAL A 138 2.76 1.13 -12.55
N THR A 139 2.38 1.26 -11.28
CA THR A 139 2.58 2.51 -10.54
C THR A 139 4.05 2.87 -10.39
N LEU A 140 4.93 1.89 -10.24
CA LEU A 140 6.37 2.12 -10.13
C LEU A 140 7.01 2.49 -11.48
N LEU A 141 6.54 1.93 -12.60
CA LEU A 141 6.90 2.39 -13.94
C LEU A 141 6.53 3.87 -14.17
N ILE A 142 5.34 4.29 -13.71
CA ILE A 142 4.93 5.69 -13.77
C ILE A 142 5.89 6.56 -12.95
N ILE A 143 6.24 6.16 -11.72
CA ILE A 143 7.20 6.89 -10.89
C ILE A 143 8.58 6.95 -11.55
N LEU A 144 9.04 5.86 -12.16
CA LEU A 144 10.31 5.82 -12.88
C LEU A 144 10.29 6.82 -14.05
N CYS A 145 9.20 6.84 -14.82
CA CYS A 145 8.99 7.80 -15.90
C CYS A 145 9.00 9.24 -15.38
N GLN A 146 8.33 9.51 -14.25
CA GLN A 146 8.33 10.83 -13.61
C GLN A 146 9.74 11.29 -13.23
N VAL A 147 10.56 10.39 -12.67
CA VAL A 147 11.94 10.69 -12.23
C VAL A 147 12.89 10.89 -13.42
N GLN A 148 12.78 10.03 -14.44
CA GLN A 148 13.74 9.97 -15.55
C GLN A 148 13.42 10.88 -16.72
N TYR A 149 12.14 11.24 -16.92
CA TYR A 149 11.72 11.96 -18.13
C TYR A 149 10.87 13.19 -17.81
N VAL A 150 9.81 13.06 -17.00
CA VAL A 150 8.80 14.13 -16.87
C VAL A 150 9.28 15.31 -16.02
N TYR A 151 9.93 15.04 -14.89
CA TYR A 151 10.29 16.06 -13.90
C TYR A 151 11.80 16.27 -13.75
N VAL A 152 12.60 15.85 -14.75
CA VAL A 152 14.05 16.03 -14.76
C VAL A 152 14.40 17.51 -14.63
N GLY A 153 15.23 17.83 -13.64
CA GLY A 153 15.69 19.20 -13.40
C GLY A 153 14.62 20.16 -12.84
N ARG A 154 13.36 19.73 -12.69
CA ARG A 154 12.30 20.57 -12.11
C ARG A 154 12.43 20.61 -10.60
N LYS A 155 12.68 21.80 -10.06
CA LYS A 155 12.75 22.08 -8.62
C LYS A 155 11.83 23.26 -8.26
N PRO A 156 10.52 23.17 -8.51
CA PRO A 156 9.60 24.23 -8.15
C PRO A 156 9.64 24.48 -6.64
N ARG A 157 9.55 25.74 -6.24
CA ARG A 157 9.32 26.10 -4.84
C ARG A 157 7.88 25.75 -4.51
N LEU A 158 7.70 24.70 -3.72
CA LEU A 158 6.39 24.26 -3.27
C LEU A 158 5.79 25.27 -2.28
N PRO A 159 4.51 25.66 -2.42
CA PRO A 159 3.87 26.59 -1.51
C PRO A 159 3.79 26.01 -0.10
N LYS A 160 4.23 26.80 0.90
CA LYS A 160 4.26 26.36 2.29
C LYS A 160 2.87 26.48 2.93
N GLY A 161 2.49 25.49 3.73
CA GLY A 161 1.33 25.59 4.61
C GLY A 161 1.51 26.72 5.63
N LYS A 162 0.42 27.41 5.98
CA LYS A 162 0.41 28.23 7.19
C LYS A 162 0.45 27.29 8.40
N LEU A 163 1.31 27.61 9.38
CA LEU A 163 1.39 26.91 10.65
C LEU A 163 0.11 27.11 11.47
#